data_AF-A0A650M2N1-F1
#
_entry.id   AF-A0A650M2N1-F1
#
_cell.length_a   1.000
_cell.length_b   1.000
_cell.length_c   1.000
_cell.angle_alpha   90.00
_cell.angle_beta   90.00
_cell.angle_gamma   90.00
#
_symmetry.space_group_name_H-M   'P 1'
#
loop_
_entity.id
_entity.type
_entity.pdbx_description
1 polymer ?
#
loop_
_entity_poly.entity_id
_entity_poly.type
_entity_poly.pdbx_seq_one_letter_code
_entity_poly.pdbx_strand_id
1 'polypeptide(L)' 'MDKLTLLKEKYNEKLKKANDAEEYFKSHSVEECMKHLKLFNLRTKEVSMAAIEIENFTGRKMTSYELINGFVL' A
#
# COMPACT_ATOMS: atom_id res chain seq x y z
N MET A 1 12.08 -17.91 -6.47
CA MET A 1 11.61 -16.93 -5.47
C MET A 1 10.47 -17.54 -4.69
N ASP A 2 10.52 -17.53 -3.37
CA ASP A 2 9.47 -18.14 -2.54
C ASP A 2 8.22 -17.26 -2.50
N LYS A 3 7.09 -17.85 -2.08
CA LYS A 3 5.78 -17.18 -2.05
C LYS A 3 5.77 -15.95 -1.14
N LEU A 4 6.48 -15.96 -0.02
CA LEU A 4 6.50 -14.82 0.90
C LEU A 4 7.20 -13.62 0.24
N THR A 5 8.31 -13.86 -0.45
CA THR A 5 9.02 -12.81 -1.20
C THR A 5 8.11 -12.16 -2.24
N LEU A 6 7.37 -12.95 -3.03
CA LEU A 6 6.40 -12.42 -4.00
C LEU A 6 5.28 -11.58 -3.37
N LEU A 7 4.79 -11.97 -2.19
CA LEU A 7 3.79 -11.20 -1.47
C LEU A 7 4.35 -9.86 -0.96
N LYS A 8 5.59 -9.87 -0.44
CA LYS A 8 6.28 -8.66 0.01
C LYS A 8 6.57 -7.68 -1.14
N GLU A 9 6.99 -8.19 -2.30
CA GLU A 9 7.16 -7.36 -3.50
C GLU A 9 5.85 -6.69 -3.93
N LYS A 10 4.77 -7.46 -4.00
CA LYS A 10 3.43 -6.94 -4.32
C LYS A 10 2.97 -5.89 -3.31
N TYR A 11 3.26 -6.10 -2.03
CA TYR A 11 2.97 -5.13 -0.98
C TYR A 11 3.74 -3.83 -1.21
N ASN A 12 5.06 -3.91 -1.43
CA ASN A 12 5.90 -2.74 -1.69
C ASN A 12 5.44 -1.97 -2.94
N GLU A 13 5.06 -2.67 -4.01
CA GLU A 13 4.54 -2.04 -5.24
C GLU A 13 3.24 -1.26 -4.97
N LYS A 14 2.32 -1.85 -4.20
CA LYS A 14 1.05 -1.21 -3.83
C LYS A 14 1.27 -0.03 -2.89
N LEU A 15 2.16 -0.17 -1.91
CA LEU A 15 2.53 0.88 -0.98
C LEU A 15 3.11 2.08 -1.73
N LYS A 16 4.01 1.85 -2.69
CA LYS A 16 4.55 2.91 -3.56
C LYS A 16 3.43 3.67 -4.29
N LYS A 17 2.50 2.95 -4.94
CA LYS A 17 1.37 3.57 -5.65
C LYS A 17 0.44 4.37 -4.74
N ALA A 18 0.26 3.94 -3.50
CA ALA A 18 -0.52 4.67 -2.50
C ALA A 18 0.22 5.94 -2.04
N ASN A 19 1.53 5.85 -1.82
CA ASN A 19 2.36 7.00 -1.47
C ASN A 19 2.41 8.04 -2.60
N ASP A 20 2.58 7.61 -3.86
CA ASP A 20 2.53 8.50 -5.04
C ASP A 20 1.16 9.22 -5.12
N ALA A 21 0.07 8.51 -4.78
CA ALA A 21 -1.27 9.11 -4.75
C ALA A 21 -1.44 10.07 -3.56
N GLU A 22 -0.84 9.79 -2.40
CA GLU A 22 -0.82 10.69 -1.25
C GLU A 22 -0.05 11.97 -1.54
N GLU A 23 1.10 11.87 -2.23
CA GLU A 23 1.86 13.04 -2.69
C GLU A 23 1.03 13.92 -3.62
N TYR A 24 0.32 13.33 -4.59
CA TYR A 24 -0.61 14.08 -5.44
C TYR A 24 -1.65 14.84 -4.61
N PHE A 25 -2.26 14.20 -3.62
CA PHE A 25 -3.29 14.81 -2.78
C PHE A 25 -2.74 15.91 -1.87
N LYS A 26 -1.46 15.83 -1.47
CA LYS A 26 -0.78 16.89 -0.70
C LYS A 26 -0.43 18.11 -1.54
N SER A 27 -0.21 17.94 -2.84
CA SER A 27 0.31 18.99 -3.71
C SER A 27 -0.74 19.65 -4.62
N HIS A 28 -1.99 19.18 -4.63
CA HIS A 28 -3.05 19.67 -5.52
C HIS A 28 -4.22 20.28 -4.74
N SER A 29 -5.05 21.07 -5.43
CA SER A 29 -6.25 21.66 -4.84
C SER A 29 -7.27 20.59 -4.46
N VAL A 30 -8.18 20.94 -3.54
CA VAL A 30 -9.29 20.07 -3.14
C VAL A 30 -10.12 19.65 -4.36
N GLU A 31 -10.39 20.57 -5.29
CA GLU A 31 -11.17 20.28 -6.50
C GLU A 31 -10.52 19.21 -7.37
N GLU A 32 -9.21 19.28 -7.60
CA GLU A 32 -8.47 18.25 -8.32
C GLU A 32 -8.46 16.92 -7.54
N CYS A 33 -8.26 16.97 -6.22
CA CYS A 33 -8.30 15.79 -5.38
C CYS A 33 -9.66 15.06 -5.44
N MET A 34 -10.77 15.82 -5.49
CA MET A 34 -12.11 15.25 -5.58
C MET A 34 -12.33 14.45 -6.87
N LYS A 35 -11.67 14.83 -7.98
CA LYS A 35 -11.70 14.06 -9.24
C LYS A 35 -11.05 12.68 -9.09
N HIS A 36 -10.06 12.56 -8.22
CA HIS A 36 -9.26 11.34 -8.03
C HIS A 36 -9.56 10.57 -6.74
N LEU A 37 -10.50 11.03 -5.90
CA LEU A 37 -10.79 10.45 -4.58
C LEU A 37 -11.11 8.95 -4.63
N LYS A 38 -11.89 8.52 -5.63
CA LYS A 38 -12.20 7.09 -5.81
C LYS A 38 -10.96 6.25 -6.09
N LEU A 39 -10.03 6.77 -6.90
CA LEU A 39 -8.79 6.08 -7.23
C LEU A 39 -7.86 6.03 -6.01
N PHE A 40 -7.74 7.12 -5.26
CA PHE A 40 -6.98 7.16 -4.02
C PHE A 40 -7.48 6.12 -3.00
N ASN A 41 -8.81 6.08 -2.77
CA ASN A 41 -9.42 5.10 -1.88
C ASN A 41 -9.23 3.65 -2.36
N LEU A 42 -9.17 3.42 -3.67
CA LEU A 42 -8.86 2.11 -4.20
C LEU A 42 -7.41 1.71 -3.87
N ARG A 43 -6.44 2.63 -4.04
CA ARG A 43 -5.02 2.35 -3.72
C ARG A 43 -4.82 2.04 -2.25
N THR A 44 -5.45 2.80 -1.34
CA THR A 44 -5.35 2.52 0.10
C THR A 44 -5.96 1.16 0.46
N LYS A 45 -7.09 0.79 -0.16
CA LYS A 45 -7.70 -0.53 -0.01
C LYS A 45 -6.79 -1.66 -0.50
N GLU A 46 -6.13 -1.48 -1.65
CA GLU A 46 -5.21 -2.47 -2.21
C GLU A 46 -4.03 -2.75 -1.26
N VAL A 47 -3.46 -1.72 -0.62
CA VAL A 47 -2.40 -1.89 0.39
C VAL A 47 -2.90 -2.69 1.58
N SER A 48 -4.07 -2.34 2.13
CA SER A 48 -4.68 -3.07 3.25
C SER A 48 -4.94 -4.54 2.93
N MET A 49 -5.41 -4.84 1.72
CA MET A 49 -5.63 -6.22 1.28
C MET A 49 -4.32 -7.02 1.17
N ALA A 50 -3.26 -6.40 0.65
CA ALA A 50 -1.94 -7.03 0.56
C ALA A 50 -1.34 -7.28 1.95
N ALA A 51 -1.53 -6.35 2.90
CA ALA A 51 -1.13 -6.56 4.29
C ALA A 51 -1.84 -7.79 4.89
N ILE A 52 -3.17 -7.86 4.76
CA ILE A 52 -3.97 -8.99 5.24
C ILE A 52 -3.50 -10.32 4.63
N GLU A 53 -3.14 -10.34 3.35
CA GLU A 53 -2.63 -11.54 2.69
C GLU A 53 -1.30 -12.02 3.30
N ILE A 54 -0.38 -11.10 3.59
CA ILE A 54 0.89 -11.42 4.26
C ILE A 54 0.64 -11.90 5.69
N GLU A 55 -0.26 -11.25 6.42
CA GLU A 55 -0.56 -11.64 7.81
C GLU A 55 -1.17 -13.04 7.88
N ASN A 56 -2.11 -13.34 6.99
CA ASN A 56 -2.71 -14.67 6.89
C ASN A 56 -1.69 -15.73 6.49
N PHE A 57 -0.75 -15.40 5.59
CA PHE A 57 0.28 -16.32 5.14
C PHE A 57 1.33 -16.61 6.23
N THR A 58 1.69 -15.60 7.02
CA THR A 58 2.76 -15.71 8.03
C THR A 58 2.25 -16.08 9.42
N GLY A 59 0.94 -15.95 9.68
CA GLY A 59 0.34 -16.16 11.00
C GLY A 59 0.68 -15.06 12.01
N ARG A 60 1.26 -13.94 11.57
CA ARG A 60 1.56 -12.78 12.43
C ARG A 60 1.04 -11.49 11.84
N LYS A 61 0.85 -10.48 12.69
CA LYS A 61 0.58 -9.12 12.24
C LYS A 61 1.83 -8.48 11.62
N MET A 62 1.61 -7.61 10.64
CA MET A 62 2.67 -6.72 10.16
C MET A 62 2.98 -5.68 11.23
N THR A 63 4.26 -5.35 11.37
CA THR A 63 4.69 -4.28 12.28
C THR A 63 4.35 -2.91 11.71
N SER A 64 4.25 -1.90 12.56
CA SER A 64 4.09 -0.50 12.11
C SER A 64 5.21 -0.09 11.15
N TYR A 65 6.43 -0.57 11.36
CA TYR A 65 7.54 -0.29 10.46
C TYR A 65 7.29 -0.87 9.05
N GLU A 66 6.89 -2.13 8.96
CA GLU A 66 6.59 -2.79 7.69
C GLU A 66 5.38 -2.15 6.98
N LEU A 67 4.38 -1.70 7.75
CA LEU A 67 3.20 -1.03 7.21
C LEU A 67 3.51 0.34 6.59
N ILE A 68 4.50 1.06 7.13
CA ILE A 68 4.86 2.40 6.68
C ILE A 68 5.94 2.36 5.61
N ASN A 69 6.94 1.49 5.78
CA ASN A 69 8.17 1.49 4.97
C ASN A 69 8.24 0.32 3.99
N GLY A 70 7.33 -0.65 4.07
CA GLY A 70 7.43 -1.89 3.33
C GLY A 70 8.52 -2.82 3.84
N PHE A 71 8.95 -3.72 2.97
CA PHE A 71 9.95 -4.75 3.26
C PHE A 71 11.27 -4.46 2.53
N VAL A 72 12.39 -4.69 3.21
CA VAL A 72 13.70 -4.81 2.56
C VAL A 72 13.79 -6.21 1.94
N LEU A 73 14.15 -6.28 0.65
CA LEU A 73 14.16 -7.50 -0.16
C LEU A 73 15.52 -7.70 -0.83
#